data_AF-A0A348YCP1-F1
#
_entry.id   AF-A0A348YCP1-F1
#
_cell.length_a   1.000
_cell.length_b   1.000
_cell.length_c   1.000
_cell.angle_alpha   90.00
_cell.angle_beta   90.00
_cell.angle_gamma   90.00
#
_symmetry.space_group_name_H-M   'P 1'
#
loop_
_entity.id
_entity.type
_entity.pdbx_description
1 polymer ?
#
loop_
_entity_poly.entity_id
_entity_poly.type
_entity_poly.pdbx_seq_one_letter_code
_entity_poly.pdbx_strand_id
1 'polypeptide(L)' 'LTIHNSSKGIAGIYPKDIAETKAKKVNSLAHREGYPLLTQIEPHQGE' A
#
# COMPACT_ATOMS: atom_id res chain seq x y z
N LEU A 1 -15.34 -3.04 7.93
CA LEU A 1 -16.05 -3.61 6.76
C LEU A 1 -15.60 -3.01 5.41
N THR A 2 -14.96 -1.84 5.38
CA THR A 2 -14.67 -1.11 4.14
C THR A 2 -13.67 -1.81 3.20
N ILE A 3 -12.68 -2.51 3.75
CA ILE A 3 -11.60 -3.19 3.00
C ILE A 3 -12.08 -4.50 2.34
N HIS A 4 -13.19 -5.09 2.84
CA HIS A 4 -13.81 -6.25 2.22
C HIS A 4 -14.81 -5.88 1.13
N ASN A 5 -15.39 -4.67 1.17
CA ASN A 5 -16.36 -4.20 0.19
C ASN A 5 -15.72 -3.41 -0.96
N SER A 6 -14.66 -2.67 -0.66
CA SER A 6 -13.80 -2.03 -1.65
C SER A 6 -12.47 -2.76 -1.61
N SER A 7 -12.12 -3.48 -2.66
CA SER A 7 -10.95 -4.38 -2.77
C SER A 7 -9.58 -3.72 -2.58
N LYS A 8 -9.54 -2.49 -2.05
CA LYS A 8 -8.37 -1.66 -1.75
C LYS A 8 -8.65 -0.80 -0.51
N GLY A 9 -7.67 -0.66 0.36
CA GLY A 9 -7.70 0.24 1.52
C GLY A 9 -6.52 1.21 1.47
N ILE A 10 -6.76 2.48 1.81
CA ILE A 10 -5.69 3.48 1.94
C ILE A 10 -5.00 3.28 3.28
N ALA A 11 -3.71 2.90 3.25
CA ALA A 11 -2.90 2.75 4.46
C ALA A 11 -2.48 4.11 5.06
N GLY A 12 -2.42 5.16 4.24
CA GLY A 12 -2.07 6.52 4.64
C GLY A 12 -1.56 7.34 3.45
N ILE A 13 -1.58 8.67 3.59
CA ILE A 13 -1.02 9.60 2.60
C ILE A 13 0.37 9.99 3.08
N TYR A 14 1.37 9.80 2.23
CA TYR A 14 2.77 10.10 2.51
C TYR A 14 3.41 10.82 1.32
N PRO A 15 4.47 11.61 1.54
CA PRO A 15 5.28 12.12 0.44
C PRO A 15 5.89 10.95 -0.36
N LYS A 16 6.12 11.18 -1.65
CA LYS A 16 6.51 10.16 -2.64
C LYS A 16 7.64 9.23 -2.17
N ASP A 17 8.72 9.79 -1.63
CA ASP A 17 9.89 9.03 -1.18
C ASP A 17 9.57 8.06 -0.04
N ILE A 18 8.70 8.50 0.89
CA ILE A 18 8.25 7.69 2.03
C ILE A 18 7.26 6.62 1.56
N ALA A 19 6.34 6.99 0.67
CA ALA A 19 5.36 6.06 0.09
C ALA A 19 6.06 4.92 -0.66
N GLU A 20 7.06 5.25 -1.49
CA GLU A 20 7.82 4.26 -2.27
C GLU A 20 8.58 3.29 -1.36
N THR A 21 9.27 3.82 -0.35
CA THR A 21 10.04 3.01 0.59
C THR A 21 9.13 2.09 1.41
N LYS A 22 7.99 2.61 1.89
CA LYS A 22 7.01 1.83 2.66
C LYS A 22 6.38 0.72 1.81
N ALA A 23 5.93 1.04 0.59
CA ALA A 23 5.33 0.05 -0.31
C ALA A 23 6.31 -1.08 -0.63
N LYS A 24 7.56 -0.76 -0.98
CA LYS A 24 8.61 -1.76 -1.22
C LYS A 24 8.87 -2.63 0.02
N LYS A 25 8.96 -2.02 1.20
CA LYS A 25 9.21 -2.74 2.47
C LYS A 25 8.06 -3.69 2.81
N VAL A 26 6.82 -3.22 2.71
CA VAL A 26 5.63 -4.05 3.00
C VAL A 26 5.52 -5.18 2.00
N ASN A 27 5.69 -4.92 0.71
CA ASN A 27 5.64 -5.96 -0.32
C ASN A 27 6.74 -7.03 -0.12
N SER A 28 7.96 -6.61 0.25
CA SER A 28 9.03 -7.56 0.57
C SER A 28 8.75 -8.38 1.83
N LEU A 29 8.10 -7.80 2.85
CA LEU A 29 7.72 -8.53 4.06
C LEU A 29 6.61 -9.53 3.76
N ALA A 30 5.56 -9.10 3.06
CA ALA A 30 4.46 -9.95 2.62
C ALA A 30 4.97 -11.14 1.79
N HIS A 31 5.88 -10.91 0.86
CA HIS A 31 6.47 -11.98 0.05
C HIS A 31 7.31 -12.95 0.89
N ARG A 32 8.11 -12.45 1.84
CA ARG A 32 8.92 -13.28 2.74
C ARG A 32 8.07 -14.15 3.66
N GLU A 33 6.95 -13.63 4.12
CA GLU A 33 6.01 -14.36 4.99
C GLU A 33 5.02 -15.23 4.20
N GLY A 34 5.03 -15.16 2.86
CA GLY A 34 4.16 -15.98 2.01
C GLY A 34 2.72 -15.45 1.88
N TYR A 35 2.47 -14.19 2.20
CA TYR A 35 1.16 -13.55 2.07
C TYR A 35 0.96 -12.94 0.67
N PRO A 36 -0.24 -13.05 0.06
CA PRO A 36 -0.55 -12.46 -1.24
C PRO A 36 -0.82 -10.93 -1.17
N LEU A 37 -0.31 -10.25 -0.14
CA LEU A 37 -0.57 -8.82 0.08
C LEU A 37 0.27 -7.97 -0.88
N LEU A 38 -0.41 -7.22 -1.75
CA LEU A 38 0.21 -6.28 -2.68
C LEU A 38 -0.12 -4.84 -2.28
N THR A 39 0.90 -4.05 -2.00
CA THR A 39 0.78 -2.61 -1.77
C THR A 39 1.24 -1.83 -2.98
N GLN A 40 0.42 -0.88 -3.44
CA GLN A 40 0.77 0.05 -4.52
C GLN A 40 0.83 1.47 -3.99
N ILE A 41 1.69 2.28 -4.59
CA ILE A 41 1.69 3.73 -4.41
C ILE A 41 0.75 4.32 -5.47
N GLU A 42 -0.23 5.09 -5.05
CA GLU A 42 -1.02 5.92 -5.96
C GLU A 42 -0.77 7.38 -5.56
N PRO A 43 -0.50 8.28 -6.53
CA PRO A 43 -0.45 9.70 -6.23
C PRO A 43 -1.80 10.12 -5.67
N HIS A 44 -1.81 10.90 -4.58
CA HIS A 44 -3.06 11.54 -4.19
C HIS A 44 -3.40 12.52 -5.31
N GLN A 45 -4.42 12.22 -6.10
CA GLN A 45 -4.96 13.16 -7.06
C GLN A 45 -5.76 14.17 -6.23
N GLY A 46 -5.04 15.12 -5.64
CA GLY A 46 -5.64 16.36 -5.16
C GLY A 46 -5.95 17.22 -6.37
N GLU A 47 -7.20 17.66 -6.47
CA GLU A 47 -7.50 18.95 -7.11
C GLU A 47 -6.82 20.09 -6.37
#